data_AF-A0A7X7LPX7-F1
#
_entry.id   AF-A0A7X7LPX7-F1
#
_cell.length_a   1.000
_cell.length_b   1.000
_cell.length_c   1.000
_cell.angle_alpha   90.00
_cell.angle_beta   90.00
_cell.angle_gamma   90.00
#
_symmetry.space_group_name_H-M   'P 1'
#
loop_
_entity.id
_entity.type
_entity.pdbx_description
1 polymer ?
#
loop_
_entity_poly.entity_id
_entity_poly.type
_entity_poly.pdbx_seq_one_letter_code
_entity_poly.pdbx_strand_id
1 'polypeptide(L)'
;MTRYDASYQIIDYPQGDVDADQGACTDTVIRAFRNAGIDLQQLIHEDMADNFGLYPDNWGLTAPDTNIDHRRVPNQMQFFKRFGQELTVKTTESNQWQWGDVVYWRFANGDEHCGIISDKTTVSGYPLVIHNAGVTREEDCLKRWEIIGHYRYPLN
;
A
#
# COMPACT_ATOMS: atom_id res chain seq x y z
N MET A 1 -12.78 -8.34 -10.77
CA MET A 1 -11.81 -7.44 -11.42
C MET A 1 -12.11 -6.03 -10.92
N THR A 2 -11.14 -5.36 -10.32
CA THR A 2 -11.34 -4.06 -9.66
C THR A 2 -10.75 -2.96 -10.53
N ARG A 3 -11.59 -2.01 -10.98
CA ARG A 3 -11.20 -0.85 -11.77
C ARG A 3 -10.60 0.23 -10.88
N TYR A 4 -9.71 1.04 -11.44
CA TYR A 4 -9.12 2.14 -10.69
C TYR A 4 -10.14 3.24 -10.39
N ASP A 5 -10.34 3.50 -9.11
CA ASP A 5 -11.07 4.67 -8.61
C ASP A 5 -10.45 5.14 -7.28
N ALA A 6 -9.88 6.34 -7.30
CA ALA A 6 -9.27 6.99 -6.15
C ALA A 6 -10.17 8.09 -5.55
N SER A 7 -11.44 8.15 -5.96
CA SER A 7 -12.39 9.11 -5.41
C SER A 7 -12.59 8.91 -3.91
N TYR A 8 -12.80 10.02 -3.21
CA TYR A 8 -13.22 10.00 -1.82
C TYR A 8 -14.61 9.37 -1.72
N GLN A 9 -14.78 8.44 -0.77
CA GLN A 9 -16.05 7.76 -0.51
C GLN A 9 -16.24 7.64 0.99
N ILE A 10 -17.48 7.79 1.46
CA ILE A 10 -17.83 7.51 2.86
C ILE A 10 -17.99 6.00 2.99
N ILE A 11 -17.26 5.40 3.91
CA ILE A 11 -17.23 3.96 4.15
C ILE A 11 -17.37 3.67 5.65
N ASP A 12 -17.76 2.44 5.98
CA ASP A 12 -17.87 2.01 7.36
C ASP A 12 -16.51 2.04 8.09
N TYR A 13 -16.53 2.06 9.42
CA TYR A 13 -15.34 1.97 10.25
C TYR A 13 -15.64 1.22 11.55
N PRO A 14 -14.80 0.25 11.97
CA PRO A 14 -13.67 -0.34 11.21
C PRO A 14 -14.17 -1.27 10.09
N GLN A 15 -13.25 -1.91 9.35
CA GLN A 15 -13.53 -2.87 8.27
C GLN A 15 -14.31 -2.32 7.07
N GLY A 16 -14.34 -1.01 6.88
CA GLY A 16 -14.86 -0.39 5.67
C GLY A 16 -14.02 -0.70 4.44
N ASP A 17 -14.69 -0.71 3.30
CA ASP A 17 -14.08 -0.83 1.99
C ASP A 17 -14.95 -0.05 0.99
N VAL A 18 -14.35 0.36 -0.12
CA VAL A 18 -15.10 0.82 -1.29
C VAL A 18 -15.70 -0.40 -2.02
N ASP A 19 -16.57 -0.15 -2.99
CA ASP A 19 -17.17 -1.22 -3.79
C ASP A 19 -16.13 -2.21 -4.33
N ALA A 20 -16.45 -3.50 -4.33
CA ALA A 20 -15.51 -4.57 -4.68
C ALA A 20 -14.95 -4.46 -6.13
N ASP A 21 -15.70 -3.84 -7.04
CA ASP A 21 -15.28 -3.61 -8.43
C ASP A 21 -14.54 -2.28 -8.65
N GLN A 22 -14.28 -1.52 -7.58
CA GLN A 22 -13.61 -0.22 -7.57
C GLN A 22 -12.48 -0.16 -6.53
N GLY A 23 -11.52 0.74 -6.71
CA GLY A 23 -10.47 1.02 -5.74
C GLY A 23 -9.17 1.52 -6.36
N ALA A 24 -8.36 2.19 -5.55
CA ALA A 24 -7.03 2.69 -5.87
C ALA A 24 -5.95 1.61 -5.68
N CYS A 25 -4.70 2.00 -5.84
CA CYS A 25 -3.56 1.13 -5.55
C CYS A 25 -3.51 0.72 -4.06
N THR A 26 -3.80 1.65 -3.16
CA THR A 26 -3.84 1.44 -1.70
C THR A 26 -4.91 0.44 -1.29
N ASP A 27 -6.08 0.44 -1.94
CA ASP A 27 -7.16 -0.51 -1.67
C ASP A 27 -6.75 -1.96 -2.00
N THR A 28 -5.84 -2.14 -2.96
CA THR A 28 -5.23 -3.47 -3.22
C THR A 28 -4.43 -3.96 -2.02
N VAL A 29 -3.63 -3.07 -1.41
CA VAL A 29 -2.86 -3.38 -0.20
C VAL A 29 -3.81 -3.66 0.96
N ILE A 30 -4.79 -2.78 1.21
CA ILE A 30 -5.77 -2.91 2.29
C ILE A 30 -6.50 -4.26 2.22
N ARG A 31 -7.04 -4.62 1.05
CA ARG A 31 -7.79 -5.87 0.86
C ARG A 31 -6.93 -7.11 1.06
N ALA A 32 -5.66 -7.08 0.66
CA ALA A 32 -4.77 -8.19 0.87
C ALA A 32 -4.40 -8.39 2.35
N PHE A 33 -4.11 -7.31 3.08
CA PHE A 33 -3.92 -7.38 4.54
C PHE A 33 -5.19 -7.83 5.25
N ARG A 34 -6.36 -7.35 4.83
CA ARG A 34 -7.65 -7.76 5.37
C ARG A 34 -7.91 -9.25 5.15
N ASN A 35 -7.54 -9.79 3.98
CA ASN A 35 -7.58 -11.23 3.72
C ASN A 35 -6.60 -12.03 4.62
N ALA A 36 -5.55 -11.39 5.13
CA ALA A 36 -4.66 -11.95 6.14
C ALA A 36 -5.11 -11.68 7.59
N GLY A 37 -6.30 -11.10 7.81
CA GLY A 37 -6.86 -10.80 9.12
C GLY A 37 -6.37 -9.50 9.76
N ILE A 38 -5.74 -8.61 8.98
CA ILE A 38 -5.17 -7.33 9.44
C ILE A 38 -5.95 -6.18 8.83
N ASP A 39 -6.52 -5.30 9.66
CA ASP A 39 -7.26 -4.13 9.19
C ASP A 39 -6.41 -2.86 9.16
N LEU A 40 -5.81 -2.58 8.00
CA LEU A 40 -5.04 -1.34 7.82
C LEU A 40 -5.89 -0.08 7.94
N GLN A 41 -7.20 -0.14 7.71
CA GLN A 41 -8.08 1.01 7.95
C GLN A 41 -8.05 1.40 9.42
N GLN A 42 -8.30 0.43 10.30
CA GLN A 42 -8.29 0.62 11.74
C GLN A 42 -6.90 1.05 12.24
N LEU A 43 -5.87 0.27 11.91
CA LEU A 43 -4.51 0.47 12.46
C LEU A 43 -3.91 1.82 12.07
N ILE A 44 -4.08 2.25 10.81
CA ILE A 44 -3.56 3.54 10.36
C ILE A 44 -4.34 4.68 11.01
N HIS A 45 -5.67 4.58 11.08
CA HIS A 45 -6.48 5.62 11.68
C HIS A 45 -6.19 5.80 13.17
N GLU A 46 -6.09 4.71 13.93
CA GLU A 46 -5.79 4.77 15.37
C GLU A 46 -4.41 5.39 15.63
N ASP A 47 -3.37 5.02 14.88
CA ASP A 47 -2.06 5.68 15.04
C ASP A 47 -2.11 7.16 14.64
N MET A 48 -2.85 7.51 13.59
CA MET A 48 -3.05 8.91 13.20
C MET A 48 -3.82 9.71 14.24
N ALA A 49 -4.82 9.12 14.92
CA ALA A 49 -5.58 9.77 15.99
C ALA A 49 -4.69 10.21 17.14
N ASP A 50 -3.72 9.37 17.51
CA ASP A 50 -2.77 9.67 18.59
C ASP A 50 -1.56 10.49 18.11
N ASN A 51 -1.20 10.39 16.83
CA ASN A 51 0.07 10.90 16.30
C ASN A 51 -0.05 11.70 15.00
N PHE A 52 -1.15 12.44 14.79
CA PHE A 52 -1.46 13.09 13.52
C PHE A 52 -0.29 13.93 12.93
N GLY A 53 0.44 14.66 13.78
CA GLY A 53 1.58 15.47 13.36
C GLY A 53 2.84 14.69 12.90
N LEU A 54 2.85 13.36 13.02
CA LEU A 54 3.91 12.50 12.48
C LEU A 54 3.64 12.03 11.05
N TYR A 55 2.42 12.22 10.57
CA TYR A 55 2.02 11.90 9.20
C TYR A 55 2.26 13.11 8.29
N PRO A 56 2.45 12.89 6.97
CA PRO A 56 2.58 13.99 6.02
C PRO A 56 1.38 14.97 6.08
N ASP A 57 1.54 16.19 5.59
CA ASP A 57 0.51 17.24 5.68
C ASP A 57 0.08 17.78 4.31
N ASN A 58 0.32 17.00 3.25
CA ASN A 58 0.13 17.41 1.85
C ASN A 58 -1.32 17.27 1.33
N TRP A 59 -2.31 17.02 2.19
CA TRP A 59 -3.73 16.92 1.85
C TRP A 59 -4.63 17.95 2.54
N GLY A 60 -4.08 18.85 3.35
CA GLY A 60 -4.81 20.00 3.92
C GLY A 60 -5.87 19.66 4.97
N LEU A 61 -5.79 18.49 5.62
CA LEU A 61 -6.65 18.13 6.75
C LEU A 61 -6.02 18.56 8.07
N THR A 62 -6.87 18.93 9.04
CA THR A 62 -6.44 19.32 10.40
C THR A 62 -6.63 18.21 11.43
N ALA A 63 -7.22 17.10 11.04
CA ALA A 63 -7.44 15.91 11.86
C ALA A 63 -7.52 14.65 10.97
N PRO A 64 -7.37 13.44 11.55
CA PRO A 64 -7.57 12.18 10.83
C PRO A 64 -8.99 12.03 10.29
N ASP A 65 -9.15 11.18 9.27
CA ASP A 65 -10.43 10.85 8.62
C ASP A 65 -10.48 9.36 8.27
N THR A 66 -11.34 8.62 8.99
CA THR A 66 -11.54 7.16 8.86
C THR A 66 -11.83 6.70 7.43
N ASN A 67 -12.37 7.59 6.58
CA ASN A 67 -12.74 7.26 5.20
C ASN A 67 -11.55 7.21 4.24
N ILE A 68 -10.44 7.86 4.57
CA ILE A 68 -9.38 8.15 3.59
C ILE A 68 -7.96 8.00 4.15
N ASP A 69 -7.76 7.97 5.46
CA ASP A 69 -6.43 7.87 6.09
C ASP A 69 -5.58 6.73 5.51
N HIS A 70 -6.10 5.51 5.54
CA HIS A 70 -5.47 4.31 5.00
C HIS A 70 -5.38 4.26 3.46
N ARG A 71 -6.17 5.08 2.74
CA ARG A 71 -6.21 5.10 1.28
C ARG A 71 -5.18 6.03 0.66
N ARG A 72 -4.32 6.67 1.46
CA ARG A 72 -3.18 7.48 0.99
C ARG A 72 -1.88 6.69 1.07
N VAL A 73 -1.18 6.59 -0.07
CA VAL A 73 0.18 5.99 -0.14
C VAL A 73 1.11 6.53 0.95
N PRO A 74 1.27 7.86 1.14
CA PRO A 74 2.18 8.37 2.16
C PRO A 74 1.82 7.93 3.58
N ASN A 75 0.53 7.74 3.89
CA ASN A 75 0.08 7.29 5.21
C ASN A 75 0.42 5.83 5.44
N GLN A 76 0.22 4.97 4.44
CA GLN A 76 0.62 3.57 4.56
C GLN A 76 2.15 3.46 4.74
N MET A 77 2.93 4.21 3.96
CA MET A 77 4.39 4.24 4.11
C MET A 77 4.81 4.70 5.50
N GLN A 78 4.19 5.76 6.04
CA GLN A 78 4.49 6.24 7.39
C GLN A 78 4.13 5.20 8.46
N PHE A 79 2.97 4.55 8.35
CA PHE A 79 2.58 3.47 9.24
C PHE A 79 3.58 2.30 9.20
N PHE A 80 3.96 1.84 8.01
CA PHE A 80 4.91 0.74 7.86
C PHE A 80 6.33 1.09 8.32
N LYS A 81 6.75 2.34 8.23
CA LYS A 81 8.00 2.81 8.86
C LYS A 81 7.96 2.75 10.39
N ARG A 82 6.78 2.97 10.98
CA ARG A 82 6.60 3.01 12.43
C ARG A 82 6.44 1.61 13.04
N PHE A 83 5.73 0.72 12.36
CA PHE A 83 5.31 -0.57 12.92
C PHE A 83 5.77 -1.79 12.12
N GLY A 84 6.31 -1.60 10.92
CA GLY A 84 6.87 -2.65 10.08
C GLY A 84 8.40 -2.65 10.06
N GLN A 85 8.94 -3.56 9.26
CA GLN A 85 10.36 -3.61 8.92
C GLN A 85 10.57 -2.90 7.58
N GLU A 86 11.36 -1.83 7.57
CA GLU A 86 11.86 -1.23 6.33
C GLU A 86 12.97 -2.11 5.73
N LEU A 87 12.83 -2.45 4.45
CA LEU A 87 13.72 -3.33 3.71
C LEU A 87 14.45 -2.57 2.61
N THR A 88 15.43 -3.24 2.00
CA THR A 88 16.17 -2.70 0.87
C THR A 88 15.26 -2.42 -0.32
N VAL A 89 15.51 -1.30 -1.03
CA VAL A 89 14.89 -1.00 -2.32
C VAL A 89 15.71 -1.52 -3.50
N LYS A 90 16.88 -2.12 -3.24
CA LYS A 90 17.76 -2.66 -4.29
C LYS A 90 17.23 -4.02 -4.75
N THR A 91 16.75 -4.09 -5.99
CA THR A 91 16.24 -5.34 -6.58
C THR A 91 17.31 -6.38 -6.87
N THR A 92 18.58 -6.01 -6.78
CA THR A 92 19.72 -6.94 -6.85
C THR A 92 19.86 -7.82 -5.61
N GLU A 93 19.27 -7.41 -4.47
CA GLU A 93 19.26 -8.16 -3.21
C GLU A 93 18.03 -9.09 -3.17
N SER A 94 17.95 -10.03 -4.12
CA SER A 94 16.74 -10.82 -4.40
C SER A 94 16.19 -11.60 -3.20
N ASN A 95 17.04 -11.99 -2.24
CA ASN A 95 16.61 -12.68 -1.02
C ASN A 95 15.79 -11.83 -0.05
N GLN A 96 15.84 -10.50 -0.18
CA GLN A 96 15.07 -9.57 0.66
C GLN A 96 13.61 -9.44 0.22
N TRP A 97 13.30 -9.77 -1.03
CA TRP A 97 11.97 -9.61 -1.61
C TRP A 97 11.14 -10.89 -1.42
N GLN A 98 10.21 -10.87 -0.46
CA GLN A 98 9.35 -12.01 -0.13
C GLN A 98 7.90 -11.70 -0.47
N TRP A 99 7.13 -12.73 -0.76
CA TRP A 99 5.70 -12.59 -0.99
C TRP A 99 5.01 -12.02 0.25
N GLY A 100 4.01 -11.16 0.03
CA GLY A 100 3.33 -10.43 1.10
C GLY A 100 4.01 -9.12 1.51
N ASP A 101 5.27 -8.89 1.11
CA ASP A 101 5.89 -7.58 1.29
C ASP A 101 5.14 -6.50 0.50
N VAL A 102 5.16 -5.26 1.00
CA VAL A 102 4.54 -4.10 0.34
C VAL A 102 5.62 -3.25 -0.29
N VAL A 103 5.41 -2.88 -1.54
CA VAL A 103 6.33 -2.05 -2.31
C VAL A 103 5.64 -0.77 -2.77
N TYR A 104 6.39 0.32 -2.74
CA TYR A 104 5.94 1.66 -3.07
C TYR A 104 6.82 2.24 -4.17
N TRP A 105 6.20 2.94 -5.11
CA TRP A 105 6.89 3.60 -6.20
C TRP A 105 6.54 5.08 -6.33
N ARG A 106 7.43 5.79 -7.02
CA ARG A 106 7.16 7.09 -7.61
C ARG A 106 7.13 6.99 -9.13
N PHE A 107 6.06 7.50 -9.72
CA PHE A 107 5.94 7.64 -11.15
C PHE A 107 6.67 8.89 -11.64
N ALA A 108 6.96 8.94 -12.94
CA ALA A 108 7.71 10.05 -13.55
C ALA A 108 7.00 11.42 -13.42
N ASN A 109 5.68 11.43 -13.24
CA ASN A 109 4.89 12.64 -12.99
C ASN A 109 4.84 13.06 -11.51
N GLY A 110 5.50 12.31 -10.61
CA GLY A 110 5.52 12.57 -9.17
C GLY A 110 4.46 11.83 -8.37
N ASP A 111 3.47 11.20 -9.03
CA ASP A 111 2.44 10.42 -8.34
C ASP A 111 3.05 9.20 -7.65
N GLU A 112 2.47 8.82 -6.52
CA GLU A 112 2.90 7.67 -5.74
C GLU A 112 1.98 6.47 -6.00
N HIS A 113 2.58 5.27 -6.01
CA HIS A 113 1.88 4.03 -6.32
C HIS A 113 2.33 2.92 -5.37
N CYS A 114 1.54 1.87 -5.24
CA CYS A 114 1.87 0.75 -4.36
C CYS A 114 1.32 -0.60 -4.86
N GLY A 115 1.84 -1.67 -4.28
CA GLY A 115 1.45 -3.03 -4.57
C GLY A 115 2.05 -4.04 -3.58
N ILE A 116 1.70 -5.30 -3.76
CA ILE A 116 2.16 -6.41 -2.92
C ILE A 116 2.97 -7.40 -3.74
N ILE A 117 4.14 -7.76 -3.21
CA ILE A 117 5.01 -8.77 -3.80
C ILE A 117 4.28 -10.12 -3.84
N SER A 118 4.19 -10.69 -5.04
CA SER A 118 3.54 -11.98 -5.29
C SER A 118 4.44 -13.16 -4.90
N ASP A 119 3.81 -14.30 -4.66
CA ASP A 119 4.46 -15.61 -4.56
C ASP A 119 4.94 -16.16 -5.92
N LYS A 120 4.52 -15.54 -7.04
CA LYS A 120 4.97 -15.89 -8.38
C LYS A 120 6.16 -15.04 -8.81
N THR A 121 6.99 -15.63 -9.67
CA THR A 121 8.17 -14.96 -10.25
C THR A 121 8.15 -15.00 -11.76
N THR A 122 8.85 -14.04 -12.38
CA THR A 122 9.27 -14.08 -13.77
C THR A 122 10.21 -15.26 -14.05
N VAL A 123 10.46 -15.55 -15.32
CA VAL A 123 11.48 -16.56 -15.74
C VAL A 123 12.87 -16.21 -15.19
N SER A 124 13.16 -14.91 -15.01
CA SER A 124 14.43 -14.43 -14.45
C SER A 124 14.45 -14.41 -12.91
N GLY A 125 13.42 -14.92 -12.24
CA GLY A 125 13.37 -15.05 -10.77
C GLY A 125 13.00 -13.78 -10.01
N TYR A 126 12.63 -12.69 -10.69
CA TYR A 126 12.06 -11.50 -10.02
C TYR A 126 10.60 -11.75 -9.66
N PRO A 127 10.13 -11.38 -8.46
CA PRO A 127 8.73 -11.56 -8.11
C PRO A 127 7.83 -10.66 -8.98
N LEU A 128 6.66 -11.19 -9.31
CA LEU A 128 5.56 -10.40 -9.84
C LEU A 128 4.99 -9.53 -8.71
N VAL A 129 4.19 -8.53 -9.08
CA VAL A 129 3.53 -7.66 -8.11
C VAL A 129 2.04 -7.56 -8.41
N ILE A 130 1.23 -7.67 -7.37
CA ILE A 130 -0.20 -7.41 -7.42
C ILE A 130 -0.43 -5.93 -7.12
N HIS A 131 -1.01 -5.20 -8.07
CA HIS A 131 -1.26 -3.75 -7.95
C HIS A 131 -2.44 -3.31 -8.82
N ASN A 132 -2.92 -2.09 -8.60
CA ASN A 132 -3.97 -1.46 -9.41
C ASN A 132 -3.52 -0.11 -9.97
N ALA A 133 -3.17 -0.09 -11.26
CA ALA A 133 -2.85 1.12 -12.03
C ALA A 133 -3.77 1.20 -13.27
N GLY A 134 -5.08 1.25 -13.03
CA GLY A 134 -6.14 1.21 -14.04
C GLY A 134 -7.06 0.00 -13.83
N VAL A 135 -6.46 -1.16 -13.61
CA VAL A 135 -7.16 -2.36 -13.13
C VAL A 135 -6.20 -3.22 -12.32
N THR A 136 -6.73 -3.82 -11.25
CA THR A 136 -6.00 -4.79 -10.42
C THR A 136 -5.52 -5.97 -11.26
N ARG A 137 -4.22 -6.24 -11.21
CA ARG A 137 -3.55 -7.33 -11.91
C ARG A 137 -2.30 -7.76 -11.17
N GLU A 138 -1.83 -8.95 -11.52
CA GLU A 138 -0.50 -9.45 -11.17
C GLU A 138 0.42 -9.25 -12.38
N GLU A 139 1.51 -8.49 -12.24
CA GLU A 139 2.34 -8.04 -13.36
C GLU A 139 3.84 -8.01 -13.03
N ASP A 140 4.69 -8.21 -14.05
CA ASP A 140 6.11 -7.89 -13.99
C ASP A 140 6.32 -6.37 -14.05
N CYS A 141 6.17 -5.72 -12.89
CA CYS A 141 6.31 -4.27 -12.76
C CYS A 141 7.25 -3.82 -11.63
N LEU A 142 7.87 -4.75 -10.88
CA LEU A 142 8.72 -4.41 -9.72
C LEU A 142 9.78 -3.33 -10.04
N LYS A 143 10.45 -3.47 -11.19
CA LYS A 143 11.54 -2.58 -11.64
C LYS A 143 11.08 -1.51 -12.64
N ARG A 144 9.77 -1.37 -12.86
CA ARG A 144 9.23 -0.50 -13.92
C ARG A 144 9.30 0.98 -13.55
N TRP A 145 9.27 1.29 -12.25
CA TRP A 145 9.25 2.65 -11.71
C TRP A 145 10.27 2.80 -10.58
N GLU A 146 10.51 4.04 -10.14
CA GLU A 146 11.39 4.32 -9.00
C GLU A 146 10.79 3.70 -7.73
N ILE A 147 11.50 2.79 -7.08
CA ILE A 147 11.08 2.22 -5.79
C ILE A 147 11.45 3.20 -4.68
N ILE A 148 10.45 3.65 -3.94
CA ILE A 148 10.60 4.63 -2.84
C ILE A 148 10.34 4.03 -1.46
N GLY A 149 9.89 2.77 -1.40
CA GLY A 149 9.67 2.07 -0.14
C GLY A 149 9.46 0.57 -0.35
N HIS A 150 9.92 -0.21 0.60
CA HIS A 150 9.74 -1.65 0.66
C HIS A 150 9.63 -2.07 2.12
N TYR A 151 8.53 -2.70 2.50
CA TYR A 151 8.19 -2.97 3.89
C TYR A 151 7.66 -4.38 4.09
N ARG A 152 7.98 -4.96 5.25
CA ARG A 152 7.38 -6.20 5.75
C ARG A 152 6.61 -5.93 7.04
N TYR A 153 5.40 -6.46 7.13
CA TYR A 153 4.53 -6.33 8.30
C TYR A 153 3.60 -7.55 8.40
N PRO A 154 3.28 -8.05 9.61
CA PRO A 154 3.77 -7.59 10.92
C PRO A 154 5.24 -7.95 11.19
N LEU A 155 5.83 -7.35 12.22
CA LEU A 155 7.12 -7.80 12.76
C LEU A 155 6.90 -9.17 13.43
N ASN A 156 7.62 -10.19 12.98
CA ASN A 156 7.63 -11.52 13.61
C ASN A 156 8.43 -11.52 14.91
#